data_AF-A0A0Q0D4N2-F1
#
_entry.id   AF-A0A0Q0D4N2-F1
#
_cell.length_a   1.000
_cell.length_b   1.000
_cell.length_c   1.000
_cell.angle_alpha   90.00
_cell.angle_beta   90.00
_cell.angle_gamma   90.00
#
_symmetry.space_group_name_H-M   'P 1'
#
loop_
_entity.id
_entity.type
_entity.pdbx_description
1 polymer ?
#
loop_
_entity_poly.entity_id
_entity_poly.type
_entity_poly.pdbx_seq_one_letter_code
_entity_poly.pdbx_strand_id
1 'polypeptide(L)'
;MTPSWPPGLAMAVNCPNCRCSIQVDITVARDHDCPSRPVDCDECSGEFELLSDGSTQLMFVPPRNSTRQGRDMLVTPIAYDPKILD
;
A
#
# COMPACT_ATOMS: atom_id res chain seq x y z
N MET A 1 -2.13 -22.07 19.11
CA MET A 1 -1.67 -22.23 17.71
C MET A 1 -1.40 -20.84 17.19
N THR A 2 -0.22 -20.59 16.64
CA THR A 2 0.04 -19.40 15.81
C THR A 2 -0.75 -19.54 14.50
N PRO A 3 -1.38 -18.48 13.98
CA PRO A 3 -2.09 -18.56 12.72
C PRO A 3 -1.09 -18.75 11.56
N SER A 4 -1.35 -19.75 10.71
CA SER A 4 -0.54 -20.09 9.54
C SER A 4 -1.24 -19.62 8.26
N TRP A 5 -0.47 -19.15 7.28
CA TRP A 5 -1.01 -18.76 5.97
C TRP A 5 -1.78 -19.92 5.29
N PRO A 6 -2.91 -19.64 4.61
CA PRO A 6 -3.67 -20.68 3.96
C PRO A 6 -2.93 -21.28 2.74
N PRO A 7 -3.35 -22.49 2.29
CA PRO A 7 -2.88 -23.06 1.03
C PRO A 7 -3.37 -22.23 -0.17
N GLY A 8 -2.60 -22.20 -1.25
CA GLY A 8 -2.95 -21.51 -2.49
C GLY A 8 -1.85 -20.57 -3.01
N LEU A 9 -2.18 -19.85 -4.09
CA LEU A 9 -1.31 -18.83 -4.72
C LEU A 9 -1.80 -17.40 -4.47
N ALA A 10 -2.90 -17.22 -3.73
CA ALA A 10 -3.43 -15.93 -3.32
C ALA A 10 -4.45 -16.07 -2.18
N MET A 11 -4.65 -14.98 -1.44
CA MET A 11 -5.76 -14.75 -0.52
C MET A 11 -6.59 -13.57 -1.02
N ALA A 12 -7.91 -13.73 -1.03
CA ALA A 12 -8.85 -12.64 -1.30
C ALA A 12 -9.12 -11.84 -0.03
N VAL A 13 -8.86 -10.54 -0.04
CA VAL A 13 -9.01 -9.65 1.12
C VAL A 13 -9.71 -8.35 0.73
N ASN A 14 -10.27 -7.63 1.70
CA ASN A 14 -10.86 -6.31 1.47
C ASN A 14 -9.95 -5.24 2.04
N CYS A 15 -9.64 -4.19 1.26
CA CYS A 15 -8.85 -3.06 1.75
C CYS A 15 -9.52 -2.45 3.00
N PRO A 16 -8.80 -2.26 4.12
CA PRO A 16 -9.39 -1.74 5.36
C PRO A 16 -9.92 -0.30 5.23
N ASN A 17 -9.44 0.48 4.26
CA ASN A 17 -9.88 1.84 3.96
C ASN A 17 -11.06 1.90 2.98
N CYS A 18 -10.87 1.50 1.72
CA CYS A 18 -11.86 1.70 0.65
C CYS A 18 -12.80 0.49 0.42
N ARG A 19 -12.54 -0.65 1.07
CA ARG A 19 -13.32 -1.90 0.98
C ARG A 19 -13.36 -2.58 -0.40
N CYS A 20 -12.55 -2.16 -1.37
CA CYS A 20 -12.38 -2.94 -2.60
C CYS A 20 -11.77 -4.32 -2.28
N SER A 21 -12.08 -5.32 -3.10
CA SER A 21 -11.52 -6.66 -2.97
C SER A 21 -10.21 -6.76 -3.75
N ILE A 22 -9.18 -7.33 -3.12
CA ILE A 22 -7.80 -7.43 -3.64
C ILE A 22 -7.39 -8.91 -3.56
N GLN A 23 -6.72 -9.40 -4.61
CA GLN A 23 -6.05 -10.71 -4.59
C GLN A 23 -4.58 -10.52 -4.22
N VAL A 24 -4.15 -11.08 -3.10
CA VAL A 24 -2.80 -10.91 -2.53
C VAL A 24 -2.10 -12.27 -2.55
N ASP A 25 -0.96 -12.45 -3.23
CA ASP A 25 -0.48 -13.81 -3.58
C ASP A 25 -0.09 -14.73 -2.38
N ILE A 26 0.24 -14.14 -1.23
CA ILE A 26 0.72 -14.80 0.02
C ILE A 26 1.84 -15.86 -0.07
N THR A 27 2.38 -16.21 -1.26
CA THR A 27 3.31 -17.34 -1.44
C THR A 27 4.61 -17.13 -0.67
N VAL A 28 5.28 -16.00 -0.92
CA VAL A 28 6.51 -15.60 -0.21
C VAL A 28 6.29 -15.48 1.30
N ALA A 29 5.13 -14.95 1.72
CA ALA A 29 4.82 -14.77 3.14
C ALA A 29 4.61 -16.12 3.85
N ARG A 30 4.02 -17.11 3.17
CA ARG A 30 3.91 -18.49 3.67
C ARG A 30 5.25 -19.20 3.68
N ASP A 31 5.97 -19.18 2.56
CA ASP A 31 7.19 -19.98 2.38
C ASP A 31 8.35 -19.51 3.30
N HIS A 32 8.22 -18.31 3.89
CA HIS A 32 9.12 -17.76 4.91
C HIS A 32 8.47 -17.55 6.29
N ASP A 33 7.30 -18.14 6.56
CA ASP A 33 6.57 -18.05 7.85
C ASP A 33 6.45 -16.61 8.40
N CYS A 34 6.26 -15.63 7.52
CA CYS A 34 6.16 -14.22 7.90
C CYS A 34 4.88 -13.94 8.71
N PRO A 35 4.91 -13.14 9.78
CA PRO A 35 3.73 -12.88 10.61
C PRO A 35 2.66 -12.03 9.89
N SER A 36 3.09 -11.22 8.93
CA SER A 36 2.24 -10.38 8.09
C SER A 36 2.88 -10.19 6.71
N ARG A 37 2.17 -9.50 5.82
CA ARG A 37 2.64 -9.08 4.50
C ARG A 37 2.10 -7.67 4.20
N PRO A 38 2.95 -6.72 3.77
CA PRO A 38 2.48 -5.44 3.25
C PRO A 38 1.73 -5.61 1.93
N VAL A 39 0.69 -4.78 1.77
CA VAL A 39 -0.19 -4.75 0.58
C VAL A 39 -0.54 -3.30 0.27
N ASP A 40 -0.33 -2.92 -1.00
CA ASP A 40 -0.77 -1.64 -1.54
C ASP A 40 -2.14 -1.81 -2.21
N CYS A 41 -3.06 -0.89 -1.95
CA CYS A 41 -4.38 -0.87 -2.59
C CYS A 41 -4.38 0.09 -3.78
N ASP A 42 -4.43 -0.45 -5.00
CA ASP A 42 -4.45 0.35 -6.24
C ASP A 42 -5.59 1.40 -6.27
N GLU A 43 -6.76 1.07 -5.72
CA GLU A 43 -7.97 1.90 -5.79
C GLU A 43 -7.98 3.13 -4.85
N CYS A 44 -7.17 3.11 -3.78
CA CYS A 44 -7.06 4.25 -2.87
C CYS A 44 -5.63 4.65 -2.51
N SER A 45 -4.65 4.02 -3.15
CA SER A 45 -3.21 4.12 -2.88
C SER A 45 -2.87 4.00 -1.39
N GLY A 46 -3.63 3.17 -0.67
CA GLY A 46 -3.48 2.96 0.77
C GLY A 46 -2.68 1.70 1.07
N GLU A 47 -1.76 1.79 2.01
CA GLU A 47 -0.84 0.73 2.44
C GLU A 47 -1.42 0.05 3.67
N PHE A 48 -1.44 -1.29 3.70
CA PHE A 48 -1.93 -2.06 4.84
C PHE A 48 -1.17 -3.38 5.01
N GLU A 49 -1.06 -3.86 6.24
CA GLU A 49 -0.58 -5.20 6.54
C GLU A 49 -1.73 -6.20 6.45
N LEU A 50 -1.50 -7.32 5.77
CA LEU A 50 -2.32 -8.52 5.81
C LEU A 50 -1.68 -9.53 6.77
N LEU A 51 -2.46 -10.10 7.69
CA LEU A 51 -2.03 -11.16 8.58
C LEU A 51 -2.46 -12.54 8.06
N SER A 52 -1.80 -13.59 8.54
CA SER A 52 -2.05 -14.98 8.13
C SER A 52 -3.46 -15.51 8.44
N ASP A 53 -4.17 -14.89 9.38
CA ASP A 53 -5.58 -15.17 9.71
C ASP A 53 -6.59 -14.44 8.79
N GLY A 54 -6.10 -13.64 7.83
CA GLY A 54 -6.92 -12.84 6.92
C GLY A 54 -7.35 -11.48 7.47
N SER A 55 -6.94 -11.12 8.69
CA SER A 55 -7.16 -9.77 9.22
C SER A 55 -6.24 -8.73 8.54
N THR A 56 -6.69 -7.48 8.48
CA THR A 56 -5.97 -6.39 7.82
C THR A 56 -5.79 -5.19 8.75
N GLN A 57 -4.59 -4.63 8.79
CA GLN A 57 -4.25 -3.44 9.57
C GLN A 57 -3.82 -2.30 8.65
N LEU A 58 -4.59 -1.22 8.64
CA LEU A 58 -4.28 -0.04 7.84
C LEU A 58 -3.04 0.70 8.39
N MET A 59 -2.04 0.93 7.53
CA MET A 59 -0.79 1.60 7.90
C MET A 59 -0.76 3.04 7.40
N PHE A 60 -1.12 3.27 6.12
CA PHE A 60 -1.11 4.59 5.51
C PHE A 60 -2.26 4.75 4.50
N VAL A 61 -2.78 5.98 4.36
CA VAL A 61 -3.67 6.38 3.27
C VAL A 61 -3.33 7.81 2.87
N PRO A 62 -3.14 8.11 1.58
CA PRO A 62 -2.92 9.48 1.14
C PRO A 62 -4.16 10.35 1.40
N PRO A 63 -3.99 11.64 1.73
CA PRO A 63 -5.11 12.55 1.89
C PRO A 63 -5.96 12.63 0.61
N ARG A 64 -7.27 12.42 0.72
CA ARG A 64 -8.23 12.55 -0.41
C ARG A 64 -8.19 13.92 -1.10
N ASN A 65 -7.68 14.94 -0.41
CA ASN A 65 -7.50 16.28 -0.94
C ASN A 65 -6.02 16.66 -0.86
N SER A 66 -5.44 17.02 -2.01
CA SER A 66 -4.15 17.72 -2.05
C SER A 66 -4.20 19.00 -1.21
N THR A 67 -3.12 19.27 -0.48
CA THR A 67 -2.95 20.53 0.26
C THR A 67 -2.94 21.71 -0.71
N ARG A 68 -3.26 22.91 -0.21
CA ARG A 68 -3.14 24.15 -1.01
C ARG A 68 -1.73 24.28 -1.61
N GLN A 69 -0.70 24.11 -0.78
CA GLN A 69 0.69 24.16 -1.20
C GLN A 69 1.00 23.14 -2.31
N GLY A 70 0.49 21.90 -2.21
CA GLY A 70 0.65 20.90 -3.26
C GLY A 70 0.01 21.30 -4.59
N ARG A 71 -1.14 22.00 -4.57
CA ARG A 71 -1.76 22.56 -5.78
C ARG A 71 -0.96 23.73 -6.35
N ASP A 72 -0.48 24.62 -5.48
CA ASP A 72 0.33 25.78 -5.87
C ASP A 72 1.67 25.33 -6.50
N MET A 73 2.24 24.20 -6.06
CA MET A 73 3.44 23.59 -6.67
C MET A 73 3.19 23.03 -8.09
N LEU A 74 2.02 22.48 -8.40
CA LEU A 74 1.71 21.93 -9.74
C LEU A 74 1.64 23.00 -10.83
N VAL A 75 1.37 24.25 -10.47
CA VAL A 75 1.29 25.39 -11.39
C VAL A 75 2.55 26.27 -11.39
N THR A 76 3.53 25.96 -10.54
CA THR A 76 4.81 26.68 -10.48
C THR A 76 5.79 26.04 -11.45
N PRO A 77 6.26 26.74 -12.51
CA PRO A 77 7.23 26.17 -13.44
C PRO A 77 8.55 25.88 -12.72
N ILE A 78 9.02 24.62 -12.78
CA ILE A 78 10.37 24.27 -12.33
C ILE A 78 11.34 24.80 -13.40
N ALA A 79 11.89 25.99 -13.16
CA ALA A 79 12.93 26.54 -14.01
C ALA A 79 14.24 25.77 -13.78
N TYR A 80 14.73 25.11 -14.83
CA TYR A 80 16.08 24.56 -14.84
C TYR A 80 17.10 25.70 -14.98
N ASP A 81 17.93 25.90 -13.96
CA ASP A 81 19.10 26.77 -14.03
C ASP A 81 20.36 25.93 -14.32
N PRO A 82 20.97 26.03 -15.53
CA PRO A 82 22.17 25.29 -15.87
C PRO A 82 23.41 25.68 -15.03
N LYS A 83 23.38 26.80 -14.29
CA LYS A 83 24.55 27.31 -13.53
C LYS A 83 24.77 26.63 -12.18
N ILE A 84 23.96 25.63 -11.82
CA ILE A 84 24.04 24.91 -10.54
C ILE A 84 24.97 23.66 -10.67
N LEU A 85 25.63 23.48 -11.81
CA LEU A 85 26.51 22.34 -12.12
C LEU A 85 28.01 22.68 -12.24
N ASP A 86 28.42 23.90 -11.86
CA ASP A 86 29.82 24.34 -11.75
C ASP A 86 30.27 24.46 -10.28
#